data_AF-A0A8B8U0N8-F1
#
_entry.id   AF-A0A8B8U0N8-F1
#
_cell.length_a   1.000
_cell.length_b   1.000
_cell.length_c   1.000
_cell.angle_alpha   90.00
_cell.angle_beta   90.00
_cell.angle_gamma   90.00
#
_symmetry.space_group_name_H-M   'P 1'
#
loop_
_entity.id
_entity.type
_entity.pdbx_description
1 polymer ?
#
loop_
_entity_poly.entity_id
_entity_poly.type
_entity_poly.pdbx_seq_one_letter_code
_entity_poly.pdbx_strand_id
1 'polypeptide(L)'
;MRNWLVLLCPCVLGAALHLWLRLSSPPPARASGAGPAGRGSQANLGPLLTSPPFPRALSPAVPRPGPSGRSPGCPSPPRAAAARAGRRTPGCLLPPRAVGSVRSGLGSLSAASNVDQLTLLPQWKSSHYDVVVGVLSARNNHELRNVIRSTWLKHSLQHPALSQRVLVKFVIGARGCQVPVEDREDPYSCRLLNITNPVLNQEIEAFSLSEDTSSGLSEDRVVSVSFRVLYPIIITSLGVFYDASDGGFQRNITVKLYQADQEEALFVARFSPPSCGVQVNKLWYKPVEQFILPESFEGTIVWESQDLQGLVSRNLHRVAVNDGGGVLRVLTAGEGALPHEFMEGAEGVAGGFIYTIQGDNTEAQKRAVCPVPRRPWRGWKSNTEGEALLKNLHSRPRRLLDHISNLQEEDALLKEESHLHGDIVFVDVIDTYRNVPAKLLNFYRWTVETTDFDLLLKTDDDCYIDLEAVFNRIALKNLDGPNFWWGNFRLNWAVDRTGKWQELEYPSPVYPAFACGSGYVISKDIVHWLASNSGRLKTYQGEDVSMGIWMAAIGPKRYQL
;
A
#
# COMPACT_ATOMS: atom_id res chain seq x y z
N MET A 1 -28.81 -12.71 19.89
CA MET A 1 -28.17 -11.38 19.90
C MET A 1 -26.80 -11.58 20.55
N ARG A 2 -25.74 -11.91 19.78
CA ARG A 2 -24.78 -10.96 19.15
C ARG A 2 -24.28 -9.93 20.18
N ASN A 3 -23.12 -10.17 20.80
CA ASN A 3 -21.76 -9.85 20.31
C ASN A 3 -21.53 -8.35 20.07
N TRP A 4 -20.79 -7.73 20.99
CA TRP A 4 -19.77 -6.71 20.73
C TRP A 4 -18.77 -6.73 21.90
N LEU A 5 -17.76 -7.61 21.83
CA LEU A 5 -16.54 -7.46 22.62
C LEU A 5 -15.41 -7.16 21.63
N VAL A 6 -15.03 -5.89 21.53
CA VAL A 6 -13.93 -5.45 20.68
C VAL A 6 -12.63 -5.87 21.35
N LEU A 7 -12.01 -6.94 20.85
CA LEU A 7 -10.67 -7.34 21.25
C LEU A 7 -9.66 -6.32 20.70
N LEU A 8 -9.00 -5.62 21.62
CA LEU A 8 -7.90 -4.70 21.30
C LEU A 8 -6.67 -5.48 20.82
N CYS A 9 -5.95 -4.88 19.87
CA CYS A 9 -4.75 -5.46 19.26
C CYS A 9 -3.61 -5.65 20.29
N PRO A 10 -2.80 -6.74 20.24
CA PRO A 10 -1.77 -7.03 21.25
C PRO A 10 -0.67 -5.96 21.40
N CYS A 11 -0.46 -5.09 20.40
CA CYS A 11 0.60 -4.09 20.37
C CYS A 11 0.59 -3.08 21.54
N VAL A 12 -0.53 -2.94 22.26
CA VAL A 12 -0.67 -1.98 23.37
C VAL A 12 -0.09 -2.52 24.69
N LEU A 13 0.06 -3.84 24.87
CA LEU A 13 0.53 -4.44 26.11
C LEU A 13 2.04 -4.25 26.35
N GLY A 14 2.86 -4.26 25.30
CA GLY A 14 4.32 -4.10 25.42
C GLY A 14 4.74 -2.71 25.95
N ALA A 15 4.06 -1.66 25.51
CA ALA A 15 4.34 -0.28 25.94
C ALA A 15 4.00 -0.03 27.42
N ALA A 16 2.92 -0.67 27.93
CA ALA A 16 2.51 -0.54 29.32
C ALA A 16 3.51 -1.17 30.30
N LEU A 17 4.07 -2.34 29.95
CA LEU A 17 5.02 -3.06 30.81
C LEU A 17 6.35 -2.31 30.96
N HIS A 18 6.87 -1.73 29.87
CA HIS A 18 8.08 -0.89 29.90
C HIS A 18 7.92 0.40 30.71
N LEU A 19 6.72 1.00 30.70
CA LEU A 19 6.45 2.21 31.46
C LEU A 19 6.31 1.92 32.97
N TRP A 20 5.71 0.78 33.34
CA TRP A 20 5.60 0.36 34.74
C TRP A 20 6.97 0.05 35.36
N LEU A 21 7.82 -0.72 34.67
CA LEU A 21 9.18 -1.03 35.14
C LEU A 21 10.06 0.22 35.34
N ARG A 22 9.88 1.27 34.51
CA ARG A 22 10.58 2.55 34.70
C ARG A 22 10.05 3.40 35.86
N LEU A 23 8.79 3.23 36.25
CA LEU A 23 8.16 4.02 37.33
C LEU A 23 8.26 3.35 38.71
N SER A 24 8.60 2.06 38.79
CA SER A 24 8.71 1.29 40.05
C SER A 24 10.13 1.15 40.60
N SER A 25 11.12 1.84 40.03
CA SER A 25 12.52 1.79 40.49
C SER A 25 12.81 2.86 41.57
N PRO A 26 13.24 2.50 42.79
CA PRO A 26 13.61 3.48 43.82
C PRO A 26 14.96 4.16 43.52
N PRO A 27 15.19 5.40 43.99
CA PRO A 27 16.44 6.12 43.74
C PRO A 27 17.62 5.56 44.58
N PRO A 28 18.87 5.70 44.11
CA PRO A 28 20.05 5.20 44.82
C PRO A 28 20.38 6.04 46.05
N ALA A 29 20.86 5.38 47.11
CA ALA A 29 21.23 6.02 48.37
C ALA A 29 22.51 6.87 48.26
N ARG A 30 22.52 8.03 48.92
CA ARG A 30 23.73 8.81 49.24
C ARG A 30 24.09 8.62 50.71
N ALA A 31 25.38 8.49 50.99
CA ALA A 31 25.93 8.28 52.34
C ALA A 31 26.57 9.56 52.92
N SER A 32 26.75 9.58 54.25
CA SER A 32 27.36 10.63 55.10
C SER A 32 26.57 11.97 55.23
N GLY A 33 26.48 12.62 56.40
CA GLY A 33 26.94 12.24 57.75
C GLY A 33 26.68 13.35 58.79
N ALA A 34 26.83 13.02 60.09
CA ALA A 34 26.72 13.89 61.28
C ALA A 34 25.32 14.43 61.69
N GLY A 35 24.99 14.30 62.99
CA GLY A 35 23.82 14.92 63.66
C GLY A 35 24.26 16.12 64.55
N PRO A 36 23.66 16.40 65.74
CA PRO A 36 22.58 15.67 66.43
C PRO A 36 21.47 16.58 67.06
N ALA A 37 20.62 15.99 67.92
CA ALA A 37 19.62 16.58 68.84
C ALA A 37 18.32 17.16 68.21
N GLY A 38 17.15 17.05 68.85
CA GLY A 38 16.77 16.27 70.05
C GLY A 38 15.46 16.75 70.72
N ARG A 39 14.70 15.80 71.30
CA ARG A 39 13.42 15.97 72.06
C ARG A 39 12.18 16.37 71.21
N GLY A 40 10.96 15.86 71.48
CA GLY A 40 10.56 14.85 72.47
C GLY A 40 9.04 14.57 72.48
N SER A 41 8.61 13.61 73.33
CA SER A 41 7.22 13.23 73.73
C SER A 41 6.19 12.94 72.61
N GLN A 42 5.83 11.67 72.36
CA GLN A 42 4.84 10.85 73.11
C GLN A 42 3.37 11.30 72.95
N ALA A 43 2.54 10.44 72.34
CA ALA A 43 1.35 9.85 72.97
C ALA A 43 0.70 8.76 72.08
N ASN A 44 0.39 7.60 72.68
CA ASN A 44 -0.42 6.54 72.08
C ASN A 44 -1.91 6.91 72.03
N LEU A 45 -2.67 6.36 71.05
CA LEU A 45 -3.80 5.41 71.27
C LEU A 45 -4.85 5.42 70.14
N GLY A 46 -5.12 4.24 69.58
CA GLY A 46 -6.49 3.73 69.47
C GLY A 46 -7.27 3.98 68.16
N PRO A 47 -8.24 3.10 67.80
CA PRO A 47 -8.88 3.07 66.46
C PRO A 47 -10.41 3.33 66.48
N LEU A 48 -11.04 3.50 65.30
CA LEU A 48 -12.29 2.82 64.84
C LEU A 48 -13.06 3.52 63.68
N LEU A 49 -13.96 2.75 63.02
CA LEU A 49 -15.09 3.13 62.12
C LEU A 49 -14.71 3.66 60.71
N THR A 50 -14.91 2.95 59.59
CA THR A 50 -16.13 2.51 58.85
C THR A 50 -16.91 3.60 58.07
N SER A 51 -16.82 3.53 56.74
CA SER A 51 -17.69 4.00 55.62
C SER A 51 -18.98 4.79 55.87
N PRO A 52 -19.37 5.73 54.96
CA PRO A 52 -20.48 5.44 54.01
C PRO A 52 -20.25 6.03 52.57
N PRO A 53 -21.23 6.36 51.67
CA PRO A 53 -21.38 5.63 50.39
C PRO A 53 -21.49 6.47 49.08
N PHE A 54 -21.63 5.78 47.93
CA PHE A 54 -21.82 6.32 46.57
C PHE A 54 -23.29 6.62 46.18
N PRO A 55 -23.56 7.60 45.27
CA PRO A 55 -24.86 7.83 44.64
C PRO A 55 -25.03 7.23 43.22
N ARG A 56 -26.29 7.14 42.75
CA ARG A 56 -26.75 6.58 41.45
C ARG A 56 -26.96 7.63 40.34
N ALA A 57 -26.84 7.21 39.07
CA ALA A 57 -27.55 7.74 37.89
C ALA A 57 -27.71 6.59 36.87
N LEU A 58 -28.94 6.13 36.55
CA LEU A 58 -29.88 6.59 35.51
C LEU A 58 -29.50 6.22 34.06
N SER A 59 -30.38 5.46 33.40
CA SER A 59 -30.24 4.92 32.03
C SER A 59 -31.26 5.55 31.06
N PRO A 60 -30.98 5.63 29.75
CA PRO A 60 -32.00 5.80 28.71
C PRO A 60 -32.43 4.47 28.07
N ALA A 61 -33.54 4.49 27.31
CA ALA A 61 -34.36 3.32 26.99
C ALA A 61 -34.07 2.64 25.63
N VAL A 62 -34.61 1.42 25.48
CA VAL A 62 -34.58 0.58 24.27
C VAL A 62 -35.98 0.49 23.65
N PRO A 63 -36.16 0.64 22.33
CA PRO A 63 -37.41 0.30 21.65
C PRO A 63 -37.46 -1.19 21.24
N ARG A 64 -38.63 -1.82 21.40
CA ARG A 64 -38.94 -3.19 20.92
C ARG A 64 -39.65 -3.15 19.55
N PRO A 65 -39.60 -4.24 18.75
CA PRO A 65 -40.19 -4.28 17.40
C PRO A 65 -41.70 -4.61 17.37
N GLY A 66 -42.35 -4.22 16.27
CA GLY A 66 -43.75 -4.51 15.90
C GLY A 66 -43.89 -4.74 14.39
N PRO A 67 -45.05 -5.24 13.89
CA PRO A 67 -45.02 -6.45 13.05
C PRO A 67 -45.31 -6.31 11.55
N SER A 68 -44.82 -7.30 10.79
CA SER A 68 -45.34 -7.86 9.51
C SER A 68 -45.98 -6.92 8.46
N GLY A 69 -45.27 -6.74 7.33
CA GLY A 69 -45.80 -6.13 6.09
C GLY A 69 -45.31 -6.87 4.84
N ARG A 70 -46.22 -7.11 3.90
CA ARG A 70 -46.11 -7.99 2.71
C ARG A 70 -44.98 -7.65 1.72
N SER A 71 -44.46 -8.69 1.05
CA SER A 71 -43.55 -8.62 -0.10
C SER A 71 -44.23 -8.13 -1.39
N PRO A 72 -43.47 -7.46 -2.28
CA PRO A 72 -43.56 -7.64 -3.72
C PRO A 72 -42.32 -8.36 -4.26
N GLY A 73 -42.48 -9.22 -5.27
CA GLY A 73 -41.39 -10.05 -5.81
C GLY A 73 -40.53 -9.34 -6.87
N CYS A 74 -39.28 -9.77 -7.02
CA CYS A 74 -38.43 -9.44 -8.17
C CYS A 74 -38.46 -10.56 -9.22
N PRO A 75 -38.42 -10.25 -10.52
CA PRO A 75 -38.56 -11.24 -11.60
C PRO A 75 -37.27 -12.05 -11.82
N SER A 76 -37.44 -13.29 -12.27
CA SER A 76 -36.36 -14.18 -12.69
C SER A 76 -35.88 -13.86 -14.12
N PRO A 77 -34.59 -14.05 -14.47
CA PRO A 77 -34.14 -13.97 -15.86
C PRO A 77 -34.66 -15.16 -16.68
N PRO A 78 -34.98 -14.99 -17.97
CA PRO A 78 -35.59 -16.04 -18.78
C PRO A 78 -34.60 -17.13 -19.20
N ARG A 79 -35.07 -18.38 -19.17
CA ARG A 79 -34.43 -19.51 -19.87
C ARG A 79 -34.60 -19.33 -21.38
N ALA A 80 -33.51 -19.31 -22.15
CA ALA A 80 -33.55 -19.56 -23.58
C ALA A 80 -33.45 -21.08 -23.85
N ALA A 81 -34.33 -21.60 -24.70
CA ALA A 81 -34.42 -23.02 -25.01
C ALA A 81 -33.49 -23.44 -26.16
N ALA A 82 -33.16 -24.74 -26.20
CA ALA A 82 -32.40 -25.33 -27.30
C ALA A 82 -33.25 -25.45 -28.58
N ALA A 83 -32.61 -25.21 -29.74
CA ALA A 83 -33.09 -25.61 -31.06
C ALA A 83 -31.99 -26.39 -31.80
N ARG A 84 -32.39 -27.23 -32.76
CA ARG A 84 -31.63 -28.38 -33.28
C ARG A 84 -31.51 -28.31 -34.81
N ALA A 85 -30.55 -29.07 -35.37
CA ALA A 85 -30.21 -29.22 -36.81
C ALA A 85 -29.29 -28.11 -37.38
N GLY A 86 -28.43 -28.38 -38.38
CA GLY A 86 -28.23 -29.63 -39.13
C GLY A 86 -26.88 -29.71 -39.88
N ARG A 87 -26.59 -30.87 -40.49
CA ARG A 87 -25.33 -31.21 -41.17
C ARG A 87 -25.01 -30.33 -42.40
N ARG A 88 -23.72 -30.10 -42.68
CA ARG A 88 -23.01 -30.59 -43.90
C ARG A 88 -21.50 -30.25 -43.94
N THR A 89 -20.72 -31.19 -44.48
CA THR A 89 -19.33 -31.05 -44.98
C THR A 89 -19.36 -30.53 -46.45
N PRO A 90 -18.27 -30.03 -47.08
CA PRO A 90 -16.96 -30.67 -47.36
C PRO A 90 -15.75 -29.85 -46.82
N GLY A 91 -14.48 -30.24 -46.94
CA GLY A 91 -13.82 -31.41 -47.54
C GLY A 91 -12.68 -31.02 -48.50
N CYS A 92 -11.50 -31.66 -48.37
CA CYS A 92 -10.32 -31.59 -49.27
C CYS A 92 -9.50 -30.26 -49.25
N LEU A 93 -8.17 -30.21 -49.44
CA LEU A 93 -7.13 -31.20 -49.83
C LEU A 93 -5.73 -30.81 -49.28
N LEU A 94 -4.84 -31.78 -49.07
CA LEU A 94 -3.37 -31.60 -49.03
C LEU A 94 -2.78 -31.90 -50.43
N PRO A 95 -1.54 -31.47 -50.72
CA PRO A 95 -0.48 -32.48 -50.93
C PRO A 95 0.90 -32.12 -50.32
N PRO A 96 1.87 -33.07 -50.27
CA PRO A 96 3.01 -33.04 -49.34
C PRO A 96 4.40 -32.93 -50.01
N ARG A 97 5.47 -32.88 -49.20
CA ARG A 97 6.78 -33.49 -49.56
C ARG A 97 7.72 -33.76 -48.38
N ALA A 98 8.52 -34.82 -48.54
CA ALA A 98 9.72 -35.20 -47.77
C ALA A 98 10.85 -35.49 -48.80
N VAL A 99 12.09 -35.91 -48.50
CA VAL A 99 12.74 -36.53 -47.32
C VAL A 99 14.20 -36.01 -47.26
N GLY A 100 14.86 -35.98 -46.08
CA GLY A 100 16.30 -35.67 -46.04
C GLY A 100 17.00 -35.84 -44.69
N SER A 101 17.47 -37.05 -44.39
CA SER A 101 18.47 -37.29 -43.32
C SER A 101 19.84 -37.48 -43.95
N VAL A 102 20.87 -36.79 -43.45
CA VAL A 102 22.28 -37.06 -43.78
C VAL A 102 23.12 -36.98 -42.51
N ARG A 103 23.79 -38.09 -42.18
CA ARG A 103 24.94 -38.12 -41.27
C ARG A 103 26.21 -37.85 -42.07
N SER A 104 27.10 -37.01 -41.53
CA SER A 104 28.52 -37.05 -41.88
C SER A 104 29.34 -36.54 -40.71
N GLY A 105 30.32 -37.32 -40.26
CA GLY A 105 31.34 -36.86 -39.33
C GLY A 105 32.69 -37.42 -39.76
N LEU A 106 33.73 -36.57 -39.68
CA LEU A 106 35.17 -36.89 -39.60
C LEU A 106 35.97 -35.58 -39.74
N GLY A 107 37.09 -35.44 -39.02
CA GLY A 107 38.04 -34.33 -39.22
C GLY A 107 38.42 -33.58 -37.95
N SER A 108 39.34 -34.17 -37.16
CA SER A 108 39.97 -33.51 -36.02
C SER A 108 41.01 -32.47 -36.42
N LEU A 109 41.12 -31.37 -35.66
CA LEU A 109 42.40 -30.67 -35.45
C LEU A 109 42.57 -30.34 -33.97
N SER A 110 43.77 -30.61 -33.47
CA SER A 110 44.11 -30.58 -32.05
C SER A 110 44.65 -29.22 -31.59
N ALA A 111 44.22 -28.76 -30.42
CA ALA A 111 45.00 -27.87 -29.56
C ALA A 111 44.87 -28.38 -28.12
N ALA A 112 46.00 -28.74 -27.51
CA ALA A 112 46.04 -29.25 -26.15
C ALA A 112 46.33 -28.12 -25.15
N SER A 113 45.55 -28.05 -24.08
CA SER A 113 45.90 -27.32 -22.85
C SER A 113 45.21 -27.97 -21.65
N ASN A 114 46.00 -28.54 -20.73
CA ASN A 114 45.52 -29.22 -19.53
C ASN A 114 44.74 -28.27 -18.62
N VAL A 115 43.54 -28.70 -18.20
CA VAL A 115 43.00 -28.38 -16.87
C VAL A 115 42.28 -29.63 -16.35
N ASP A 116 43.02 -30.48 -15.63
CA ASP A 116 42.42 -31.52 -14.80
C ASP A 116 41.76 -30.86 -13.58
N GLN A 117 40.44 -30.64 -13.63
CA GLN A 117 39.57 -30.62 -12.44
C GLN A 117 38.08 -30.58 -12.84
N LEU A 118 37.53 -31.77 -13.10
CA LEU A 118 36.07 -31.95 -13.14
C LEU A 118 35.64 -33.20 -12.38
N THR A 119 35.71 -33.16 -11.05
CA THR A 119 34.82 -33.94 -10.15
C THR A 119 35.03 -33.48 -8.70
N LEU A 120 34.17 -32.59 -8.20
CA LEU A 120 33.72 -32.52 -6.81
C LEU A 120 32.43 -31.69 -6.76
N LEU A 121 31.39 -32.18 -7.44
CA LEU A 121 30.03 -31.73 -7.15
C LEU A 121 29.70 -32.16 -5.70
N PRO A 122 29.31 -31.24 -4.81
CA PRO A 122 28.87 -31.65 -3.48
C PRO A 122 27.62 -32.52 -3.63
N GLN A 123 27.66 -33.73 -3.08
CA GLN A 123 26.49 -34.61 -3.04
C GLN A 123 25.44 -34.00 -2.12
N TRP A 124 24.53 -33.21 -2.70
CA TRP A 124 23.37 -32.69 -1.99
C TRP A 124 22.44 -33.86 -1.65
N LYS A 125 22.57 -34.39 -0.44
CA LYS A 125 21.54 -35.25 0.15
C LYS A 125 20.29 -34.40 0.30
N SER A 126 19.31 -34.62 -0.57
CA SER A 126 18.00 -33.97 -0.48
C SER A 126 17.31 -34.40 0.81
N SER A 127 17.48 -33.62 1.87
CA SER A 127 16.64 -33.70 3.06
C SER A 127 15.27 -33.14 2.71
N HIS A 128 14.28 -34.03 2.69
CA HIS A 128 12.87 -33.65 2.59
C HIS A 128 12.42 -32.97 3.90
N TYR A 129 11.59 -31.93 3.80
CA TYR A 129 11.05 -31.18 4.95
C TYR A 129 9.52 -31.14 4.94
N ASP A 130 8.88 -31.63 6.01
CA ASP A 130 7.42 -31.50 6.17
C ASP A 130 6.94 -30.03 6.06
N VAL A 131 7.71 -29.08 6.62
CA VAL A 131 7.35 -27.64 6.60
C VAL A 131 8.57 -26.77 6.31
N VAL A 132 8.49 -25.94 5.28
CA VAL A 132 9.39 -24.79 5.06
C VAL A 132 8.75 -23.53 5.63
N VAL A 133 9.43 -22.82 6.53
CA VAL A 133 9.01 -21.54 7.10
C VAL A 133 9.77 -20.40 6.44
N GLY A 134 9.07 -19.55 5.70
CA GLY A 134 9.58 -18.30 5.17
C GLY A 134 9.23 -17.13 6.09
N VAL A 135 10.24 -16.56 6.75
CA VAL A 135 10.11 -15.34 7.56
C VAL A 135 10.45 -14.14 6.68
N LEU A 136 9.46 -13.34 6.27
CA LEU A 136 9.74 -12.12 5.52
C LEU A 136 10.36 -11.09 6.46
N SER A 137 11.57 -10.62 6.13
CA SER A 137 12.32 -9.67 6.96
C SER A 137 12.85 -8.51 6.13
N ALA A 138 12.87 -7.31 6.71
CA ALA A 138 13.53 -6.15 6.09
C ALA A 138 15.04 -6.21 6.36
N ARG A 139 15.84 -5.70 5.41
CA ARG A 139 17.32 -5.71 5.48
C ARG A 139 17.87 -5.27 6.85
N ASN A 140 17.41 -4.12 7.33
CA ASN A 140 17.80 -3.52 8.62
C ASN A 140 17.21 -4.17 9.88
N ASN A 141 16.31 -5.16 9.79
CA ASN A 141 15.67 -5.82 10.94
C ASN A 141 16.55 -6.88 11.64
N HIS A 142 17.86 -6.63 11.78
CA HIS A 142 18.82 -7.56 12.39
C HIS A 142 18.39 -8.04 13.79
N GLU A 143 17.96 -7.11 14.65
CA GLU A 143 17.51 -7.42 16.01
C GLU A 143 16.27 -8.32 16.04
N LEU A 144 15.29 -8.13 15.13
CA LEU A 144 14.11 -9.01 15.06
C LEU A 144 14.50 -10.43 14.64
N ARG A 145 15.41 -10.57 13.67
CA ARG A 145 15.96 -11.88 13.28
C ARG A 145 16.70 -12.54 14.45
N ASN A 146 17.47 -11.79 15.24
CA ASN A 146 18.14 -12.30 16.43
C ASN A 146 17.18 -12.71 17.55
N VAL A 147 16.07 -11.98 17.74
CA VAL A 147 14.99 -12.38 18.65
C VAL A 147 14.35 -13.69 18.19
N ILE A 148 14.04 -13.85 16.90
CA ILE A 148 13.52 -15.11 16.35
C ILE A 148 14.53 -16.25 16.55
N ARG A 149 15.80 -16.06 16.17
CA ARG A 149 16.89 -17.03 16.36
C ARG A 149 17.01 -17.48 17.81
N SER A 150 16.96 -16.55 18.77
CA SER A 150 17.13 -16.86 20.19
C SER A 150 15.88 -17.42 20.88
N THR A 151 14.70 -17.34 20.24
CA THR A 151 13.41 -17.79 20.79
C THR A 151 12.88 -19.05 20.09
N TRP A 152 11.82 -18.92 19.27
CA TRP A 152 11.10 -20.06 18.71
C TRP A 152 11.90 -20.86 17.67
N LEU A 153 12.83 -20.21 16.94
CA LEU A 153 13.71 -20.91 16.02
C LEU A 153 14.70 -21.81 16.78
N LYS A 154 15.37 -21.30 17.82
CA LYS A 154 16.22 -22.12 18.70
C LYS A 154 15.45 -23.29 19.31
N HIS A 155 14.21 -23.07 19.75
CA HIS A 155 13.37 -24.15 20.24
C HIS A 155 13.14 -25.23 19.16
N SER A 156 12.76 -24.83 17.94
CA SER A 156 12.55 -25.75 16.81
C SER A 156 13.80 -26.57 16.48
N LEU A 157 14.97 -25.94 16.45
CA LEU A 157 16.25 -26.60 16.14
C LEU A 157 16.72 -27.55 17.26
N GLN A 158 16.31 -27.32 18.50
CA GLN A 158 16.61 -28.18 19.65
C GLN A 158 15.57 -29.28 19.89
N HIS A 159 14.36 -29.13 19.34
CA HIS A 159 13.27 -30.07 19.57
C HIS A 159 13.46 -31.39 18.78
N PRO A 160 13.53 -32.57 19.45
CA PRO A 160 13.91 -33.83 18.79
C PRO A 160 13.03 -34.24 17.61
N ALA A 161 11.74 -33.88 17.64
CA ALA A 161 10.79 -34.23 16.59
C ALA A 161 10.59 -33.15 15.50
N LEU A 162 11.17 -31.95 15.64
CA LEU A 162 10.99 -30.85 14.67
C LEU A 162 12.29 -30.50 13.92
N SER A 163 13.45 -30.66 14.56
CA SER A 163 14.75 -30.19 14.05
C SER A 163 15.19 -30.79 12.70
N GLN A 164 14.62 -31.93 12.29
CA GLN A 164 14.86 -32.58 10.99
C GLN A 164 13.69 -32.38 9.99
N ARG A 165 12.54 -31.87 10.44
CA ARG A 165 11.29 -31.75 9.66
C ARG A 165 10.98 -30.32 9.22
N VAL A 166 11.58 -29.34 9.90
CA VAL A 166 11.32 -27.91 9.67
C VAL A 166 12.57 -27.22 9.15
N LEU A 167 12.45 -26.59 7.98
CA LEU A 167 13.45 -25.64 7.47
C LEU A 167 12.95 -24.22 7.69
N VAL A 168 13.71 -23.38 8.38
CA VAL A 168 13.36 -21.96 8.58
C VAL A 168 14.35 -21.08 7.82
N LYS A 169 13.84 -20.09 7.09
CA LYS A 169 14.65 -19.12 6.33
C LYS A 169 14.11 -17.69 6.46
N PHE A 170 15.01 -16.74 6.68
CA PHE A 170 14.73 -15.31 6.57
C PHE A 170 14.82 -14.89 5.11
N VAL A 171 13.76 -14.27 4.58
CA VAL A 171 13.67 -13.83 3.20
C VAL A 171 13.93 -12.32 3.14
N ILE A 172 15.02 -11.94 2.48
CA ILE A 172 15.51 -10.55 2.43
C ILE A 172 15.75 -10.14 0.96
N GLY A 173 15.44 -8.89 0.61
CA GLY A 173 15.74 -8.36 -0.71
C GLY A 173 17.23 -8.14 -0.92
N ALA A 174 17.76 -8.68 -2.02
CA ALA A 174 19.18 -8.63 -2.36
C ALA A 174 19.72 -7.19 -2.54
N ARG A 175 18.85 -6.21 -2.83
CA ARG A 175 19.24 -4.79 -3.01
C ARG A 175 18.53 -3.89 -2.01
N GLY A 176 19.26 -2.97 -1.39
CA GLY A 176 18.66 -1.82 -0.70
C GLY A 176 18.12 -0.77 -1.67
N CYS A 177 17.16 0.05 -1.23
CA CYS A 177 16.68 1.16 -2.05
C CYS A 177 17.65 2.35 -2.00
N GLN A 178 18.21 2.73 -3.15
CA GLN A 178 19.20 3.81 -3.28
C GLN A 178 18.65 5.23 -2.96
N VAL A 179 17.34 5.40 -2.88
CA VAL A 179 16.70 6.68 -2.54
C VAL A 179 16.53 6.77 -1.01
N PRO A 180 17.05 7.83 -0.33
CA PRO A 180 16.74 8.11 1.08
C PRO A 180 15.22 8.19 1.31
N VAL A 181 14.72 7.82 2.50
CA VAL A 181 13.27 7.75 2.74
C VAL A 181 12.59 9.10 2.59
N GLU A 182 13.29 10.17 2.99
CA GLU A 182 12.88 11.58 2.92
C GLU A 182 12.86 12.15 1.49
N ASP A 183 13.46 11.43 0.53
CA ASP A 183 13.56 11.83 -0.87
C ASP A 183 12.69 10.98 -1.80
N ARG A 184 11.78 10.14 -1.25
CA ARG A 184 10.88 9.28 -2.03
C ARG A 184 9.54 9.93 -2.34
N GLU A 185 8.92 9.50 -3.45
CA GLU A 185 7.55 9.87 -3.83
C GLU A 185 6.49 9.30 -2.84
N ASP A 186 6.79 8.16 -2.23
CA ASP A 186 6.12 7.66 -1.04
C ASP A 186 7.13 6.86 -0.19
N PRO A 187 7.06 6.90 1.16
CA PRO A 187 8.05 6.27 2.02
C PRO A 187 8.14 4.73 1.87
N TYR A 188 7.13 4.12 1.24
CA TYR A 188 7.01 2.68 1.08
C TYR A 188 7.62 2.13 -0.22
N SER A 189 7.89 2.97 -1.23
CA SER A 189 8.47 2.56 -2.52
C SER A 189 9.97 2.87 -2.64
N CYS A 190 10.50 2.87 -3.86
CA CYS A 190 11.85 3.31 -4.21
C CYS A 190 11.85 4.30 -5.39
N ARG A 191 10.81 5.14 -5.51
CA ARG A 191 10.72 6.20 -6.54
C ARG A 191 11.20 7.53 -5.96
N LEU A 192 12.05 8.26 -6.68
CA LEU A 192 12.55 9.58 -6.27
C LEU A 192 11.44 10.64 -6.39
N LEU A 193 11.30 11.49 -5.37
CA LEU A 193 10.41 12.66 -5.39
C LEU A 193 10.96 13.73 -6.34
N ASN A 194 10.45 13.74 -7.58
CA ASN A 194 10.93 14.57 -8.69
C ASN A 194 10.48 16.04 -8.61
N ILE A 195 10.67 16.68 -7.45
CA ILE A 195 10.54 18.12 -7.25
C ILE A 195 11.94 18.74 -7.40
N THR A 196 12.04 19.84 -8.15
CA THR A 196 13.33 20.55 -8.36
C THR A 196 13.27 22.02 -7.96
N ASN A 197 12.33 22.79 -8.51
CA ASN A 197 12.24 24.25 -8.31
C ASN A 197 10.80 24.67 -7.93
N PRO A 198 10.34 24.42 -6.70
CA PRO A 198 8.97 24.74 -6.29
C PRO A 198 8.76 26.26 -6.15
N VAL A 199 7.68 26.78 -6.75
CA VAL A 199 7.34 28.20 -6.70
C VAL A 199 6.47 28.49 -5.47
N LEU A 200 7.12 28.79 -4.34
CA LEU A 200 6.42 29.06 -3.07
C LEU A 200 5.67 30.41 -3.07
N ASN A 201 4.55 30.45 -2.35
CA ASN A 201 3.78 31.69 -2.06
C ASN A 201 3.29 32.49 -3.27
N GLN A 202 3.20 31.87 -4.43
CA GLN A 202 2.63 32.47 -5.63
C GLN A 202 1.43 31.64 -6.08
N GLU A 203 0.44 32.31 -6.68
CA GLU A 203 -0.68 31.65 -7.33
C GLU A 203 -0.22 31.05 -8.66
N ILE A 204 -0.44 29.75 -8.82
CA ILE A 204 -0.02 28.96 -9.97
C ILE A 204 -1.26 28.51 -10.74
N GLU A 205 -1.42 28.97 -11.98
CA GLU A 205 -2.43 28.44 -12.90
C GLU A 205 -1.99 27.05 -13.40
N ALA A 206 -2.64 25.98 -12.93
CA ALA A 206 -2.24 24.60 -13.23
C ALA A 206 -2.33 24.24 -14.72
N PHE A 207 -3.21 24.91 -15.46
CA PHE A 207 -3.44 24.71 -16.89
C PHE A 207 -3.52 26.06 -17.59
N SER A 208 -2.73 26.25 -18.64
CA SER A 208 -2.70 27.48 -19.44
C SER A 208 -2.87 27.19 -20.94
N LEU A 209 -3.46 28.15 -21.65
CA LEU A 209 -3.73 28.06 -23.09
C LEU A 209 -2.61 28.76 -23.88
N SER A 210 -1.93 28.03 -24.77
CA SER A 210 -1.02 28.62 -25.76
C SER A 210 -1.81 29.35 -26.86
N GLU A 211 -1.29 30.48 -27.34
CA GLU A 211 -2.05 31.39 -28.21
C GLU A 211 -2.25 30.88 -29.65
N ASP A 212 -1.39 29.98 -30.15
CA ASP A 212 -1.30 29.66 -31.58
C ASP A 212 -2.17 28.47 -32.06
N THR A 213 -2.80 27.72 -31.14
CA THR A 213 -3.53 26.47 -31.51
C THR A 213 -5.01 26.69 -31.88
N SER A 214 -5.24 27.28 -33.06
CA SER A 214 -6.53 27.18 -33.75
C SER A 214 -6.70 25.78 -34.39
N SER A 215 -7.46 24.90 -33.75
CA SER A 215 -8.16 23.71 -34.31
C SER A 215 -8.54 22.72 -33.19
N GLY A 216 -9.75 22.16 -33.28
CA GLY A 216 -10.26 21.16 -32.33
C GLY A 216 -10.70 21.75 -30.98
N LEU A 217 -11.87 22.40 -30.98
CA LEU A 217 -12.71 22.48 -29.79
C LEU A 217 -13.64 21.26 -29.82
N SER A 218 -13.75 20.53 -28.71
CA SER A 218 -14.74 19.45 -28.57
C SER A 218 -15.84 19.93 -27.63
N GLU A 219 -17.10 19.79 -28.05
CA GLU A 219 -18.30 20.19 -27.29
C GLU A 219 -18.78 19.08 -26.35
N ASP A 220 -17.85 18.45 -25.64
CA ASP A 220 -18.16 17.41 -24.66
C ASP A 220 -18.98 18.01 -23.50
N ARG A 221 -20.00 17.28 -23.03
CA ARG A 221 -20.87 17.78 -21.93
C ARG A 221 -20.23 17.59 -20.56
N VAL A 222 -19.40 16.56 -20.41
CA VAL A 222 -18.63 16.26 -19.21
C VAL A 222 -17.19 16.00 -19.62
N VAL A 223 -16.26 16.71 -18.99
CA VAL A 223 -14.81 16.61 -19.23
C VAL A 223 -14.12 16.48 -17.89
N SER A 224 -13.11 15.61 -17.79
CA SER A 224 -12.40 15.41 -16.53
C SER A 224 -10.91 15.18 -16.69
N VAL A 225 -10.17 15.62 -15.67
CA VAL A 225 -8.74 15.37 -15.51
C VAL A 225 -8.45 14.89 -14.09
N SER A 226 -7.66 13.83 -13.97
CA SER A 226 -7.19 13.31 -12.69
C SER A 226 -5.76 13.80 -12.42
N PHE A 227 -5.43 14.03 -11.15
CA PHE A 227 -4.10 14.47 -10.75
C PHE A 227 -3.76 13.93 -9.36
N ARG A 228 -2.46 13.77 -9.11
CA ARG A 228 -1.87 13.40 -7.83
C ARG A 228 -1.05 14.55 -7.27
N VAL A 229 -1.21 14.81 -5.99
CA VAL A 229 -0.40 15.78 -5.23
C VAL A 229 0.83 15.07 -4.68
N LEU A 230 2.02 15.55 -5.02
CA LEU A 230 3.31 15.02 -4.57
C LEU A 230 3.92 15.84 -3.42
N TYR A 231 3.38 17.04 -3.17
CA TYR A 231 3.68 17.87 -2.00
C TYR A 231 2.46 18.73 -1.65
N PRO A 232 2.13 18.99 -0.37
CA PRO A 232 0.91 19.71 -0.01
C PRO A 232 0.69 21.04 -0.77
N ILE A 233 -0.52 21.20 -1.31
CA ILE A 233 -0.96 22.41 -2.03
C ILE A 233 -2.31 22.90 -1.52
N ILE A 234 -2.59 24.19 -1.70
CA ILE A 234 -3.89 24.79 -1.41
C ILE A 234 -4.51 25.27 -2.73
N ILE A 235 -5.65 24.70 -3.12
CA ILE A 235 -6.44 25.25 -4.23
C ILE A 235 -7.15 26.52 -3.76
N THR A 236 -6.99 27.61 -4.49
CA THR A 236 -7.59 28.93 -4.18
C THR A 236 -8.78 29.22 -5.09
N SER A 237 -8.71 28.82 -6.36
CA SER A 237 -9.78 29.05 -7.35
C SER A 237 -9.96 27.88 -8.32
N LEU A 238 -11.19 27.66 -8.76
CA LEU A 238 -11.52 26.80 -9.92
C LEU A 238 -11.88 27.69 -11.10
N GLY A 239 -11.66 27.23 -12.33
CA GLY A 239 -11.91 28.01 -13.54
C GLY A 239 -12.35 27.21 -14.75
N VAL A 240 -12.85 27.93 -15.75
CA VAL A 240 -13.45 27.41 -16.99
C VAL A 240 -12.86 28.09 -18.22
N PHE A 241 -12.65 27.33 -19.29
CA PHE A 241 -12.40 27.89 -20.63
C PHE A 241 -13.71 28.48 -21.18
N TYR A 242 -13.58 29.49 -22.05
CA TYR A 242 -14.69 30.10 -22.76
C TYR A 242 -14.22 30.52 -24.16
N ASP A 243 -15.16 30.68 -25.10
CA ASP A 243 -14.84 31.28 -26.41
C ASP A 243 -14.96 32.81 -26.33
N ALA A 244 -13.95 33.51 -26.82
CA ALA A 244 -13.93 34.97 -26.85
C ALA A 244 -14.86 35.55 -27.94
N SER A 245 -15.40 34.72 -28.84
CA SER A 245 -16.40 35.13 -29.84
C SER A 245 -17.73 35.60 -29.27
N ASP A 246 -18.15 35.07 -28.11
CA ASP A 246 -19.55 35.07 -27.69
C ASP A 246 -20.00 36.32 -26.92
N GLY A 247 -19.20 37.39 -26.94
CA GLY A 247 -19.57 38.70 -26.36
C GLY A 247 -19.74 38.70 -24.83
N GLY A 248 -19.26 37.67 -24.14
CA GLY A 248 -19.37 37.50 -22.69
C GLY A 248 -19.48 36.02 -22.30
N PHE A 249 -19.61 35.75 -21.00
CA PHE A 249 -19.81 34.39 -20.52
C PHE A 249 -21.30 34.01 -20.58
N GLN A 250 -21.69 33.16 -21.54
CA GLN A 250 -23.10 32.84 -21.83
C GLN A 250 -23.55 31.42 -21.41
N ARG A 251 -22.68 30.63 -20.78
CA ARG A 251 -22.92 29.19 -20.49
C ARG A 251 -23.18 28.92 -19.00
N ASN A 252 -23.78 27.77 -18.68
CA ASN A 252 -23.99 27.25 -17.33
C ASN A 252 -23.09 26.03 -17.10
N ILE A 253 -21.94 26.27 -16.44
CA ILE A 253 -20.91 25.25 -16.23
C ILE A 253 -20.73 25.01 -14.73
N THR A 254 -20.73 23.75 -14.30
CA THR A 254 -20.35 23.37 -12.93
C THR A 254 -18.97 22.72 -12.95
N VAL A 255 -18.07 23.20 -12.10
CA VAL A 255 -16.75 22.59 -11.86
C VAL A 255 -16.79 21.94 -10.48
N LYS A 256 -16.34 20.69 -10.38
CA LYS A 256 -16.31 19.91 -9.15
C LYS A 256 -14.92 19.30 -8.95
N LEU A 257 -14.42 19.27 -7.72
CA LEU A 257 -13.26 18.43 -7.35
C LEU A 257 -13.76 17.24 -6.52
N TYR A 258 -13.42 16.03 -6.94
CA TYR A 258 -13.63 14.80 -6.18
C TYR A 258 -12.30 14.27 -5.64
N GLN A 259 -12.34 13.62 -4.47
CA GLN A 259 -11.29 12.70 -4.04
C GLN A 259 -11.54 11.33 -4.67
N ALA A 260 -10.49 10.57 -4.99
CA ALA A 260 -10.63 9.28 -5.69
C ALA A 260 -11.49 8.21 -4.97
N ASP A 261 -11.75 8.38 -3.67
CA ASP A 261 -12.55 7.48 -2.82
C ASP A 261 -13.88 8.09 -2.31
N GLN A 262 -14.30 9.27 -2.82
CA GLN A 262 -15.51 9.97 -2.37
C GLN A 262 -16.49 10.22 -3.50
N GLU A 263 -17.78 9.91 -3.24
CA GLU A 263 -18.90 10.25 -4.12
C GLU A 263 -19.32 11.73 -4.01
N GLU A 264 -18.99 12.39 -2.90
CA GLU A 264 -19.25 13.81 -2.69
C GLU A 264 -18.07 14.67 -3.20
N ALA A 265 -18.39 15.80 -3.83
CA ALA A 265 -17.38 16.73 -4.31
C ALA A 265 -16.86 17.59 -3.15
N LEU A 266 -15.54 17.64 -2.96
CA LEU A 266 -14.86 18.51 -1.98
C LEU A 266 -15.14 20.00 -2.25
N PHE A 267 -15.10 20.41 -3.51
CA PHE A 267 -15.42 21.78 -3.95
C PHE A 267 -16.35 21.76 -5.14
N VAL A 268 -17.26 22.75 -5.19
CA VAL A 268 -18.18 22.97 -6.30
C VAL A 268 -18.22 24.46 -6.64
N ALA A 269 -17.77 24.82 -7.85
CA ALA A 269 -17.89 26.16 -8.40
C ALA A 269 -18.89 26.14 -9.57
N ARG A 270 -19.99 26.90 -9.45
CA ARG A 270 -21.00 27.05 -10.52
C ARG A 270 -20.81 28.38 -11.24
N PHE A 271 -20.68 28.34 -12.55
CA PHE A 271 -20.52 29.48 -13.45
C PHE A 271 -21.82 29.68 -14.24
N SER A 272 -22.26 30.93 -14.35
CA SER A 272 -23.44 31.33 -15.12
C SER A 272 -23.29 32.78 -15.60
N PRO A 273 -24.09 33.28 -16.56
CA PRO A 273 -23.98 34.67 -17.04
C PRO A 273 -24.04 35.75 -15.95
N PRO A 274 -24.93 35.71 -14.93
CA PRO A 274 -24.92 36.69 -13.83
C PRO A 274 -23.83 36.44 -12.78
N SER A 275 -23.06 35.35 -12.90
CA SER A 275 -22.02 34.97 -11.96
C SER A 275 -20.94 34.19 -12.69
N CYS A 276 -20.13 34.90 -13.47
CA CYS A 276 -19.04 34.33 -14.29
C CYS A 276 -17.69 34.29 -13.55
N GLY A 277 -17.48 35.15 -12.55
CA GLY A 277 -16.22 35.21 -11.79
C GLY A 277 -15.29 36.32 -12.27
N VAL A 278 -13.98 36.11 -12.18
CA VAL A 278 -12.93 37.04 -12.63
C VAL A 278 -12.19 36.44 -13.81
N GLN A 279 -11.96 37.24 -14.85
CA GLN A 279 -11.25 36.81 -16.05
C GLN A 279 -9.73 36.98 -15.90
N VAL A 280 -8.97 35.91 -16.13
CA VAL A 280 -7.49 35.89 -16.13
C VAL A 280 -7.04 35.03 -17.30
N ASN A 281 -6.12 35.52 -18.15
CA ASN A 281 -5.43 34.71 -19.19
C ASN A 281 -6.33 33.79 -20.06
N LYS A 282 -7.49 34.31 -20.51
CA LYS A 282 -8.53 33.59 -21.30
C LYS A 282 -9.31 32.49 -20.52
N LEU A 283 -9.20 32.46 -19.20
CA LEU A 283 -10.04 31.67 -18.30
C LEU A 283 -10.94 32.58 -17.46
N TRP A 284 -12.08 32.05 -17.03
CA TRP A 284 -12.88 32.63 -15.94
C TRP A 284 -12.64 31.82 -14.68
N TYR A 285 -12.23 32.48 -13.60
CA TYR A 285 -11.97 31.87 -12.30
C TYR A 285 -12.96 32.31 -11.24
N LYS A 286 -13.25 31.40 -10.31
CA LYS A 286 -13.99 31.67 -9.07
C LYS A 286 -13.22 31.16 -7.87
N PRO A 287 -13.12 31.96 -6.79
CA PRO A 287 -12.55 31.48 -5.54
C PRO A 287 -13.41 30.34 -4.98
N VAL A 288 -12.75 29.37 -4.37
CA VAL A 288 -13.37 28.28 -3.62
C VAL A 288 -12.92 28.31 -2.16
N GLU A 289 -13.54 27.49 -1.30
CA GLU A 289 -13.07 27.32 0.06
C GLU A 289 -11.65 26.75 0.05
N GLN A 290 -10.72 27.44 0.71
CA GLN A 290 -9.30 27.05 0.72
C GLN A 290 -9.11 25.79 1.56
N PHE A 291 -8.56 24.76 0.94
CA PHE A 291 -8.32 23.47 1.58
C PHE A 291 -6.95 22.93 1.19
N ILE A 292 -6.26 22.35 2.17
CA ILE A 292 -4.94 21.73 1.99
C ILE A 292 -5.15 20.34 1.42
N LEU A 293 -4.78 20.14 0.16
CA LEU A 293 -4.66 18.80 -0.41
C LEU A 293 -3.31 18.20 0.06
N PRO A 294 -3.32 17.09 0.82
CA PRO A 294 -2.09 16.52 1.38
C PRO A 294 -1.26 15.80 0.32
N GLU A 295 -0.02 15.44 0.69
CA GLU A 295 0.82 14.51 -0.06
C GLU A 295 0.07 13.20 -0.37
N SER A 296 0.24 12.68 -1.59
CA SER A 296 -0.43 11.50 -2.13
C SER A 296 -1.97 11.59 -2.20
N PHE A 297 -2.55 12.79 -2.10
CA PHE A 297 -3.93 13.04 -2.51
C PHE A 297 -4.08 12.80 -4.00
N GLU A 298 -5.04 11.97 -4.40
CA GLU A 298 -5.48 11.83 -5.78
C GLU A 298 -6.90 12.37 -5.92
N GLY A 299 -7.06 13.29 -6.87
CA GLY A 299 -8.33 13.95 -7.13
C GLY A 299 -8.65 13.98 -8.61
N THR A 300 -9.94 14.14 -8.91
CA THR A 300 -10.46 14.33 -10.27
C THR A 300 -11.23 15.64 -10.33
N ILE A 301 -10.80 16.55 -11.20
CA ILE A 301 -11.56 17.74 -11.53
C ILE A 301 -12.50 17.41 -12.68
N VAL A 302 -13.74 17.84 -12.54
CA VAL A 302 -14.85 17.57 -13.44
C VAL A 302 -15.48 18.87 -13.84
N TRP A 303 -15.54 19.12 -15.14
CA TRP A 303 -16.34 20.17 -15.75
C TRP A 303 -17.61 19.54 -16.32
N GLU A 304 -18.76 20.15 -16.06
CA GLU A 304 -20.09 19.70 -16.49
C GLU A 304 -20.86 20.89 -17.06
N SER A 305 -21.25 20.81 -18.34
CA SER A 305 -22.12 21.80 -18.99
C SER A 305 -23.58 21.37 -18.90
N GLN A 306 -24.42 22.26 -18.38
CA GLN A 306 -25.88 22.04 -18.32
C GLN A 306 -26.56 22.36 -19.66
N ASP A 307 -25.87 23.08 -20.55
CA ASP A 307 -26.41 23.54 -21.82
C ASP A 307 -26.30 22.47 -22.92
N LEU A 308 -26.90 22.74 -24.07
CA LEU A 308 -26.81 21.87 -25.25
C LEU A 308 -25.51 22.05 -26.05
N GLN A 309 -24.80 23.17 -25.84
CA GLN A 309 -23.59 23.58 -26.58
C GLN A 309 -22.28 22.99 -26.01
N GLY A 310 -22.38 22.06 -25.04
CA GLY A 310 -21.23 21.42 -24.40
C GLY A 310 -20.28 22.38 -23.66
N LEU A 311 -19.07 21.89 -23.42
CA LEU A 311 -17.94 22.63 -22.86
C LEU A 311 -16.99 23.08 -23.98
N VAL A 312 -16.15 24.07 -23.70
CA VAL A 312 -15.00 24.38 -24.56
C VAL A 312 -13.83 23.53 -24.05
N SER A 313 -13.64 22.33 -24.61
CA SER A 313 -12.62 21.38 -24.13
C SER A 313 -11.39 21.28 -25.04
N ARG A 314 -10.25 20.90 -24.45
CA ARG A 314 -8.97 20.62 -25.11
C ARG A 314 -8.42 19.28 -24.66
N ASN A 315 -7.78 18.55 -25.58
CA ASN A 315 -7.03 17.34 -25.26
C ASN A 315 -5.85 17.67 -24.33
N LEU A 316 -5.69 16.90 -23.27
CA LEU A 316 -4.70 17.14 -22.21
C LEU A 316 -3.26 17.23 -22.73
N HIS A 317 -2.86 16.45 -23.74
CA HIS A 317 -1.52 16.49 -24.34
C HIS A 317 -1.21 17.80 -25.11
N ARG A 318 -2.20 18.68 -25.29
CA ARG A 318 -2.06 19.98 -25.97
C ARG A 318 -2.16 21.18 -25.03
N VAL A 319 -2.33 20.97 -23.73
CA VAL A 319 -2.43 22.02 -22.72
C VAL A 319 -1.09 22.17 -22.01
N ALA A 320 -0.65 23.40 -21.78
CA ALA A 320 0.54 23.66 -20.98
C ALA A 320 0.19 23.47 -19.50
N VAL A 321 0.67 22.37 -18.92
CA VAL A 321 0.52 22.06 -17.49
C VAL A 321 1.63 22.74 -16.71
N ASN A 322 1.25 23.52 -15.70
CA ASN A 322 2.19 24.02 -14.69
C ASN A 322 2.09 23.13 -13.46
N ASP A 323 3.11 22.32 -13.21
CA ASP A 323 3.18 21.40 -12.08
C ASP A 323 3.77 22.03 -10.81
N GLY A 324 4.10 23.33 -10.86
CA GLY A 324 4.69 24.08 -9.75
C GLY A 324 6.08 23.59 -9.37
N GLY A 325 6.85 23.05 -10.32
CA GLY A 325 8.17 22.48 -10.09
C GLY A 325 8.15 21.01 -9.66
N GLY A 326 7.09 20.28 -10.02
CA GLY A 326 6.86 18.86 -9.74
C GLY A 326 6.03 18.55 -8.49
N VAL A 327 5.33 19.54 -7.90
CA VAL A 327 4.52 19.32 -6.68
C VAL A 327 3.19 18.62 -6.95
N LEU A 328 2.75 18.60 -8.21
CA LEU A 328 1.62 17.78 -8.67
C LEU A 328 2.02 16.99 -9.92
N ARG A 329 1.29 15.92 -10.20
CA ARG A 329 1.39 15.14 -11.45
C ARG A 329 -0.01 14.96 -12.00
N VAL A 330 -0.25 15.41 -13.23
CA VAL A 330 -1.51 15.08 -13.93
C VAL A 330 -1.42 13.63 -14.40
N LEU A 331 -2.49 12.86 -14.14
CA LEU A 331 -2.59 11.44 -14.49
C LEU A 331 -3.34 11.31 -15.81
N THR A 332 -2.84 10.46 -16.71
CA THR A 332 -3.49 10.16 -18.00
C THR A 332 -4.03 8.73 -18.01
N ALA A 333 -5.07 8.45 -18.80
CA ALA A 333 -5.68 7.12 -18.88
C ALA A 333 -4.70 5.99 -19.30
N GLY A 334 -3.56 6.34 -19.94
CA GLY A 334 -2.50 5.41 -20.28
C GLY A 334 -1.65 4.91 -19.09
N GLU A 335 -1.68 5.60 -17.94
CA GLU A 335 -0.86 5.28 -16.76
C GLU A 335 -1.60 4.42 -15.71
N GLY A 336 -2.74 3.81 -16.09
CA GLY A 336 -3.51 2.94 -15.20
C GLY A 336 -4.47 3.66 -14.25
N ALA A 337 -4.67 4.96 -14.45
CA ALA A 337 -5.73 5.72 -13.78
C ALA A 337 -7.10 5.16 -14.20
N LEU A 338 -7.80 4.52 -13.26
CA LEU A 338 -9.20 4.21 -13.41
C LEU A 338 -10.00 5.53 -13.36
N PRO A 339 -10.94 5.79 -14.28
CA PRO A 339 -11.90 6.86 -14.10
C PRO A 339 -12.61 6.68 -12.75
N HIS A 340 -12.90 7.78 -12.07
CA HIS A 340 -13.81 7.75 -10.91
C HIS A 340 -15.11 7.02 -11.33
N GLU A 341 -15.53 5.99 -10.58
CA GLU A 341 -16.27 4.82 -11.09
C GLU A 341 -17.66 5.08 -11.72
N PHE A 342 -18.09 6.34 -11.82
CA PHE A 342 -19.40 6.77 -12.35
C PHE A 342 -19.33 7.87 -13.44
N MET A 343 -18.13 8.15 -13.96
CA MET A 343 -17.88 9.29 -14.86
C MET A 343 -18.08 8.94 -16.35
N GLU A 344 -19.29 9.14 -16.87
CA GLU A 344 -19.52 9.28 -18.33
C GLU A 344 -18.99 10.64 -18.81
N GLY A 345 -17.70 10.72 -19.18
CA GLY A 345 -17.07 11.95 -19.66
C GLY A 345 -15.82 11.72 -20.50
N ALA A 346 -15.41 12.75 -21.24
CA ALA A 346 -14.20 12.72 -22.05
C ALA A 346 -12.95 13.09 -21.23
N GLU A 347 -11.84 12.39 -21.45
CA GLU A 347 -10.54 12.79 -20.89
C GLU A 347 -10.05 14.07 -21.57
N GLY A 348 -9.82 15.11 -20.77
CA GLY A 348 -9.42 16.41 -21.29
C GLY A 348 -9.50 17.51 -20.24
N VAL A 349 -9.31 18.73 -20.69
CA VAL A 349 -9.34 19.93 -19.86
C VAL A 349 -10.33 20.92 -20.44
N ALA A 350 -11.27 21.40 -19.63
CA ALA A 350 -12.27 22.41 -20.02
C ALA A 350 -12.17 23.70 -19.16
N GLY A 351 -11.02 23.91 -18.52
CA GLY A 351 -10.75 25.04 -17.65
C GLY A 351 -9.43 24.88 -16.91
N GLY A 352 -9.39 25.35 -15.67
CA GLY A 352 -8.18 25.24 -14.85
C GLY A 352 -8.48 25.31 -13.35
N PHE A 353 -7.43 25.26 -12.56
CA PHE A 353 -7.48 25.63 -11.14
C PHE A 353 -6.23 26.43 -10.80
N ILE A 354 -6.38 27.33 -9.83
CA ILE A 354 -5.28 28.09 -9.22
C ILE A 354 -4.97 27.44 -7.88
N TYR A 355 -3.68 27.19 -7.63
CA TYR A 355 -3.21 26.69 -6.36
C TYR A 355 -1.97 27.44 -5.88
N THR A 356 -1.65 27.30 -4.60
CA THR A 356 -0.44 27.83 -3.97
C THR A 356 0.30 26.70 -3.24
N ILE A 357 1.63 26.78 -3.21
CA ILE A 357 2.47 25.94 -2.36
C ILE A 357 2.77 26.75 -1.09
N GLN A 358 2.31 26.26 0.07
CA GLN A 358 2.31 27.04 1.31
C GLN A 358 3.73 27.22 1.88
N GLY A 359 4.34 28.37 1.63
CA GLY A 359 5.64 28.80 2.17
C GLY A 359 5.51 29.82 3.30
N ASP A 360 4.79 29.46 4.35
CA ASP A 360 4.46 30.31 5.52
C ASP A 360 3.34 31.36 5.30
N ASN A 361 2.48 31.47 6.31
CA ASN A 361 1.76 32.70 6.62
C ASN A 361 1.08 32.55 7.99
N THR A 362 1.76 33.04 9.03
CA THR A 362 1.38 32.98 10.44
C THR A 362 0.17 33.85 10.81
N GLU A 363 -1.00 33.66 10.17
CA GLU A 363 -2.26 34.20 10.70
C GLU A 363 -3.55 33.50 10.24
N ALA A 364 -3.58 32.91 9.04
CA ALA A 364 -4.75 32.18 8.53
C ALA A 364 -5.07 30.90 9.33
N GLN A 365 -4.04 30.26 9.90
CA GLN A 365 -4.12 28.93 10.52
C GLN A 365 -4.92 28.87 11.85
N LYS A 366 -5.52 29.98 12.29
CA LYS A 366 -6.40 30.05 13.47
C LYS A 366 -7.89 29.90 13.16
N ARG A 367 -8.32 29.81 11.89
CA ARG A 367 -9.75 29.81 11.52
C ARG A 367 -10.26 28.62 10.69
N ALA A 368 -9.40 27.78 10.14
CA ALA A 368 -9.79 26.69 9.21
C ALA A 368 -9.67 25.27 9.82
N VAL A 369 -10.05 25.08 11.09
CA VAL A 369 -10.13 23.73 11.70
C VAL A 369 -11.50 23.54 12.37
N CYS A 370 -12.40 22.82 11.71
CA CYS A 370 -13.61 22.33 12.35
C CYS A 370 -13.25 21.28 13.43
N PRO A 371 -13.91 21.30 14.62
CA PRO A 371 -13.52 20.48 15.75
C PRO A 371 -14.02 19.03 15.61
N VAL A 372 -13.22 18.17 14.97
CA VAL A 372 -13.40 16.72 15.09
C VAL A 372 -12.75 16.26 16.41
N PRO A 373 -13.47 15.61 17.35
CA PRO A 373 -12.92 15.26 18.66
C PRO A 373 -12.02 14.01 18.58
N ARG A 374 -10.79 14.19 18.09
CA ARG A 374 -9.70 13.22 18.24
C ARG A 374 -8.47 13.89 18.86
N ARG A 375 -7.73 13.11 19.64
CA ARG A 375 -6.72 13.60 20.60
C ARG A 375 -5.60 14.37 19.89
N PRO A 376 -5.06 15.45 20.48
CA PRO A 376 -3.99 16.22 19.85
C PRO A 376 -2.74 15.37 19.61
N TRP A 377 -2.23 15.40 18.38
CA TRP A 377 -0.90 14.89 18.07
C TRP A 377 0.15 15.77 18.76
N ARG A 378 0.74 15.27 19.86
CA ARG A 378 1.89 15.92 20.50
C ARG A 378 3.11 15.76 19.60
N GLY A 379 3.41 16.78 18.80
CA GLY A 379 4.62 16.78 17.96
C GLY A 379 4.75 17.91 16.93
N TRP A 380 3.67 18.60 16.56
CA TRP A 380 3.73 19.65 15.53
C TRP A 380 4.53 20.87 16.03
N LYS A 381 5.79 20.98 15.61
CA LYS A 381 6.59 22.20 15.75
C LYS A 381 6.36 23.06 14.51
N SER A 382 6.13 24.36 14.72
CA SER A 382 5.96 25.34 13.65
C SER A 382 7.28 25.61 12.94
N ASN A 383 7.56 24.82 11.91
CA ASN A 383 8.42 25.23 10.81
C ASN A 383 7.58 25.24 9.53
N THR A 384 7.84 26.26 8.74
CA THR A 384 7.28 26.61 7.43
C THR A 384 7.37 25.45 6.44
N GLU A 385 6.24 24.96 5.93
CA GLU A 385 6.22 23.76 5.07
C GLU A 385 7.02 23.98 3.77
N GLY A 386 6.75 25.07 3.03
CA GLY A 386 7.50 25.41 1.82
C GLY A 386 9.01 25.63 2.02
N GLU A 387 9.45 26.30 3.08
CA GLU A 387 10.90 26.45 3.32
C GLU A 387 11.53 25.12 3.77
N ALA A 388 10.78 24.27 4.47
CA ALA A 388 11.22 22.90 4.78
C ALA A 388 11.37 22.06 3.50
N LEU A 389 10.54 22.26 2.47
CA LEU A 389 10.74 21.66 1.14
C LEU A 389 12.05 22.14 0.51
N LEU A 390 12.27 23.47 0.37
CA LEU A 390 13.51 24.01 -0.21
C LEU A 390 14.76 23.54 0.55
N LYS A 391 14.73 23.56 1.89
CA LYS A 391 15.82 23.06 2.73
C LYS A 391 16.07 21.56 2.52
N ASN A 392 15.02 20.76 2.33
CA ASN A 392 15.16 19.34 2.00
C ASN A 392 15.76 19.14 0.61
N LEU A 393 15.35 19.91 -0.40
CA LEU A 393 15.93 19.84 -1.74
C LEU A 393 17.42 20.23 -1.74
N HIS A 394 17.80 21.28 -0.99
CA HIS A 394 19.20 21.69 -0.84
C HIS A 394 20.09 20.65 -0.15
N SER A 395 19.53 19.87 0.80
CA SER A 395 20.29 18.83 1.52
C SER A 395 20.26 17.44 0.86
N ARG A 396 19.42 17.23 -0.16
CA ARG A 396 19.29 15.98 -0.93
C ARG A 396 20.62 15.44 -1.46
N PRO A 397 21.54 16.22 -2.08
CA PRO A 397 22.81 15.67 -2.58
C PRO A 397 23.69 15.10 -1.46
N ARG A 398 23.68 15.73 -0.28
CA ARG A 398 24.44 15.24 0.88
C ARG A 398 23.80 13.99 1.47
N ARG A 399 22.48 13.99 1.70
CA ARG A 399 21.73 12.81 2.16
C ARG A 399 21.95 11.61 1.25
N LEU A 400 21.94 11.79 -0.07
CA LEU A 400 22.16 10.71 -1.02
C LEU A 400 23.53 10.05 -0.85
N LEU A 401 24.59 10.84 -0.67
CA LEU A 401 25.95 10.31 -0.42
C LEU A 401 26.02 9.55 0.91
N ASP A 402 25.51 10.13 1.99
CA ASP A 402 25.48 9.50 3.32
C ASP A 402 24.65 8.21 3.31
N HIS A 403 23.50 8.21 2.64
CA HIS A 403 22.62 7.05 2.47
C HIS A 403 23.26 5.92 1.66
N ILE A 404 23.94 6.24 0.55
CA ILE A 404 24.66 5.22 -0.24
C ILE A 404 25.79 4.58 0.58
N SER A 405 26.49 5.35 1.42
CA SER A 405 27.49 4.81 2.35
C SER A 405 26.85 3.84 3.36
N ASN A 406 25.73 4.23 3.97
CA ASN A 406 25.02 3.39 4.94
C ASN A 406 24.47 2.10 4.30
N LEU A 407 24.03 2.13 3.04
CA LEU A 407 23.61 0.93 2.30
C LEU A 407 24.76 -0.04 2.06
N GLN A 408 25.98 0.46 1.81
CA GLN A 408 27.16 -0.38 1.62
C GLN A 408 27.58 -1.07 2.92
N GLU A 409 27.44 -0.38 4.06
CA GLU A 409 27.65 -0.96 5.39
C GLU A 409 26.58 -2.01 5.72
N GLU A 410 25.30 -1.73 5.45
CA GLU A 410 24.20 -2.70 5.58
C GLU A 410 24.44 -3.95 4.71
N ASP A 411 24.88 -3.79 3.46
CA ASP A 411 25.25 -4.89 2.56
C ASP A 411 26.41 -5.74 3.10
N ALA A 412 27.37 -5.14 3.82
CA ALA A 412 28.48 -5.87 4.43
C ALA A 412 28.00 -6.69 5.65
N LEU A 413 27.27 -6.04 6.56
CA LEU A 413 26.71 -6.68 7.75
C LEU A 413 25.75 -7.83 7.41
N LEU A 414 24.91 -7.67 6.38
CA LEU A 414 24.00 -8.74 5.91
C LEU A 414 24.76 -9.94 5.33
N LYS A 415 25.89 -9.74 4.66
CA LYS A 415 26.73 -10.83 4.15
C LYS A 415 27.41 -11.59 5.28
N GLU A 416 27.89 -10.88 6.30
CA GLU A 416 28.45 -11.48 7.51
C GLU A 416 27.39 -12.27 8.28
N GLU A 417 26.20 -11.69 8.50
CA GLU A 417 25.05 -12.36 9.14
C GLU A 417 24.65 -13.65 8.38
N SER A 418 24.56 -13.56 7.04
CA SER A 418 24.24 -14.70 6.19
C SER A 418 25.30 -15.80 6.24
N HIS A 419 26.58 -15.44 6.30
CA HIS A 419 27.68 -16.41 6.42
C HIS A 419 27.70 -17.06 7.82
N LEU A 420 27.43 -16.30 8.88
CA LEU A 420 27.44 -16.77 10.26
C LEU A 420 26.30 -17.76 10.56
N HIS A 421 25.10 -17.49 10.02
CA HIS A 421 23.90 -18.26 10.39
C HIS A 421 23.40 -19.23 9.31
N GLY A 422 23.69 -18.99 8.02
CA GLY A 422 23.21 -19.83 6.92
C GLY A 422 21.68 -19.90 6.77
N ASP A 423 20.94 -19.01 7.45
CA ASP A 423 19.48 -18.98 7.51
C ASP A 423 18.83 -17.89 6.65
N ILE A 424 19.62 -17.08 5.94
CA ILE A 424 19.14 -16.02 5.04
C ILE A 424 19.02 -16.53 3.60
N VAL A 425 17.93 -16.15 2.93
CA VAL A 425 17.72 -16.27 1.49
C VAL A 425 17.60 -14.86 0.91
N PHE A 426 18.59 -14.46 0.12
CA PHE A 426 18.52 -13.24 -0.67
C PHE A 426 17.73 -13.48 -1.95
N VAL A 427 16.67 -12.72 -2.16
CA VAL A 427 15.83 -12.76 -3.36
C VAL A 427 16.01 -11.50 -4.19
N ASP A 428 15.96 -11.62 -5.52
CA ASP A 428 16.29 -10.51 -6.43
C ASP A 428 15.20 -9.43 -6.50
N VAL A 429 15.11 -8.60 -5.46
CA VAL A 429 14.24 -7.42 -5.37
C VAL A 429 14.98 -6.27 -4.70
N ILE A 430 14.52 -5.04 -4.97
CA ILE A 430 14.81 -3.90 -4.11
C ILE A 430 13.92 -4.03 -2.87
N ASP A 431 14.50 -4.10 -1.68
CA ASP A 431 13.76 -4.32 -0.44
C ASP A 431 13.04 -3.05 0.02
N THR A 432 11.77 -2.94 -0.36
CA THR A 432 10.85 -1.89 0.07
C THR A 432 9.48 -2.48 0.35
N TYR A 433 8.66 -1.74 1.09
CA TYR A 433 7.35 -2.22 1.50
C TYR A 433 6.40 -2.50 0.32
N ARG A 434 6.42 -1.67 -0.74
CA ARG A 434 5.69 -1.95 -2.00
C ARG A 434 6.14 -3.24 -2.71
N ASN A 435 7.38 -3.71 -2.48
CA ASN A 435 7.99 -4.84 -3.19
C ASN A 435 7.89 -6.18 -2.44
N VAL A 436 7.26 -6.22 -1.25
CA VAL A 436 7.07 -7.47 -0.48
C VAL A 436 6.34 -8.58 -1.25
N PRO A 437 5.33 -8.32 -2.12
CA PRO A 437 4.75 -9.38 -2.97
C PRO A 437 5.77 -9.99 -3.95
N ALA A 438 6.63 -9.17 -4.55
CA ALA A 438 7.70 -9.65 -5.42
C ALA A 438 8.76 -10.45 -4.65
N LYS A 439 9.08 -10.01 -3.42
CA LYS A 439 9.95 -10.75 -2.48
C LYS A 439 9.38 -12.16 -2.23
N LEU A 440 8.08 -12.27 -1.98
CA LEU A 440 7.39 -13.54 -1.73
C LEU A 440 7.40 -14.46 -2.97
N LEU A 441 7.06 -13.95 -4.17
CA LEU A 441 7.10 -14.75 -5.39
C LEU A 441 8.50 -15.30 -5.71
N ASN A 442 9.53 -14.48 -5.51
CA ASN A 442 10.91 -14.92 -5.69
C ASN A 442 11.34 -15.94 -4.61
N PHE A 443 10.81 -15.85 -3.39
CA PHE A 443 11.01 -16.89 -2.37
C PHE A 443 10.34 -18.21 -2.74
N TYR A 444 9.10 -18.20 -3.26
CA TYR A 444 8.45 -19.41 -3.74
C TYR A 444 9.23 -20.07 -4.87
N ARG A 445 9.80 -19.28 -5.79
CA ARG A 445 10.71 -19.81 -6.82
C ARG A 445 11.94 -20.47 -6.20
N TRP A 446 12.65 -19.78 -5.30
CA TRP A 446 13.82 -20.32 -4.61
C TRP A 446 13.50 -21.63 -3.86
N THR A 447 12.39 -21.69 -3.13
CA THR A 447 12.00 -22.88 -2.37
C THR A 447 11.73 -24.06 -3.31
N VAL A 448 10.99 -23.85 -4.39
CA VAL A 448 10.70 -24.88 -5.40
C VAL A 448 11.96 -25.38 -6.14
N GLU A 449 12.95 -24.51 -6.34
CA GLU A 449 14.20 -24.85 -7.05
C GLU A 449 15.24 -25.53 -6.16
N THR A 450 15.18 -25.35 -4.83
CA THR A 450 16.27 -25.74 -3.92
C THR A 450 15.88 -26.71 -2.79
N THR A 451 14.58 -26.91 -2.51
CA THR A 451 14.12 -27.77 -1.41
C THR A 451 13.02 -28.73 -1.84
N ASP A 452 13.01 -29.91 -1.23
CA ASP A 452 11.87 -30.83 -1.31
C ASP A 452 11.07 -30.73 -0.01
N PHE A 453 9.77 -30.49 -0.11
CA PHE A 453 8.91 -30.20 1.04
C PHE A 453 7.45 -30.56 0.81
N ASP A 454 6.65 -30.66 1.87
CA ASP A 454 5.19 -30.87 1.79
C ASP A 454 4.40 -29.55 1.93
N LEU A 455 4.74 -28.73 2.91
CA LEU A 455 4.00 -27.49 3.23
C LEU A 455 4.94 -26.28 3.32
N LEU A 456 4.39 -25.09 3.01
CA LEU A 456 5.08 -23.82 3.23
C LEU A 456 4.27 -22.95 4.19
N LEU A 457 4.91 -22.48 5.25
CA LEU A 457 4.38 -21.48 6.19
C LEU A 457 5.05 -20.12 5.92
N LYS A 458 4.26 -19.08 5.64
CA LYS A 458 4.73 -17.68 5.58
C LYS A 458 4.46 -16.99 6.91
N THR A 459 5.40 -16.18 7.38
CA THR A 459 5.28 -15.28 8.54
C THR A 459 6.07 -14.00 8.30
N ASP A 460 5.87 -12.98 9.13
CA ASP A 460 6.70 -11.78 9.21
C ASP A 460 7.71 -11.89 10.37
N ASP A 461 8.73 -11.02 10.41
CA ASP A 461 9.80 -11.02 11.42
C ASP A 461 9.42 -10.39 12.77
N ASP A 462 8.25 -9.78 12.88
CA ASP A 462 7.64 -9.30 14.12
C ASP A 462 6.68 -10.32 14.77
N CYS A 463 6.63 -11.55 14.24
CA CYS A 463 5.69 -12.60 14.66
C CYS A 463 6.36 -13.76 15.43
N TYR A 464 5.56 -14.41 16.28
CA TYR A 464 5.92 -15.62 17.02
C TYR A 464 5.14 -16.83 16.49
N ILE A 465 5.82 -17.96 16.27
CA ILE A 465 5.18 -19.21 15.85
C ILE A 465 5.39 -20.30 16.91
N ASP A 466 4.27 -20.88 17.36
CA ASP A 466 4.24 -22.17 18.04
C ASP A 466 4.18 -23.29 16.99
N LEU A 467 5.34 -23.85 16.64
CA LEU A 467 5.44 -24.89 15.61
C LEU A 467 4.79 -26.21 16.06
N GLU A 468 4.80 -26.55 17.35
CA GLU A 468 4.12 -27.75 17.84
C GLU A 468 2.60 -27.62 17.67
N ALA A 469 2.02 -26.48 18.02
CA ALA A 469 0.60 -26.20 17.77
C ALA A 469 0.27 -26.20 16.26
N VAL A 470 1.19 -25.76 15.39
CA VAL A 470 1.04 -25.85 13.93
C VAL A 470 0.97 -27.31 13.46
N PHE A 471 1.95 -28.15 13.83
CA PHE A 471 1.95 -29.58 13.46
C PHE A 471 0.74 -30.34 14.03
N ASN A 472 0.39 -30.09 15.30
CA ASN A 472 -0.80 -30.68 15.93
C ASN A 472 -2.09 -30.30 15.18
N ARG A 473 -2.23 -29.04 14.74
CA ARG A 473 -3.39 -28.59 13.96
C ARG A 473 -3.41 -29.14 12.53
N ILE A 474 -2.25 -29.30 11.88
CA ILE A 474 -2.12 -29.94 10.56
C ILE A 474 -2.65 -31.38 10.63
N ALA A 475 -2.18 -32.15 11.62
CA ALA A 475 -2.63 -33.53 11.84
C ALA A 475 -4.13 -33.59 12.18
N LEU A 476 -4.61 -32.78 13.14
CA LEU A 476 -6.01 -32.78 13.58
C LEU A 476 -7.01 -32.36 12.47
N LYS A 477 -6.60 -31.49 11.54
CA LYS A 477 -7.45 -31.04 10.42
C LYS A 477 -7.24 -31.85 9.12
N ASN A 478 -6.35 -32.85 9.14
CA ASN A 478 -5.93 -33.63 7.97
C ASN A 478 -5.52 -32.72 6.79
N LEU A 479 -4.53 -31.85 7.05
CA LEU A 479 -3.99 -30.87 6.09
C LEU A 479 -2.78 -31.43 5.33
N ASP A 480 -2.99 -32.57 4.68
CA ASP A 480 -2.03 -33.35 3.90
C ASP A 480 -2.39 -33.40 2.40
N GLY A 481 -3.61 -32.99 2.02
CA GLY A 481 -4.06 -32.95 0.63
C GLY A 481 -3.54 -31.75 -0.18
N PRO A 482 -3.76 -31.76 -1.51
CA PRO A 482 -3.42 -30.63 -2.38
C PRO A 482 -4.43 -29.48 -2.27
N ASN A 483 -4.05 -28.33 -2.85
CA ASN A 483 -4.85 -27.12 -3.04
C ASN A 483 -5.57 -26.61 -1.77
N PHE A 484 -4.85 -26.47 -0.65
CA PHE A 484 -5.37 -25.81 0.55
C PHE A 484 -4.57 -24.58 0.99
N TRP A 485 -5.28 -23.65 1.62
CA TRP A 485 -4.70 -22.46 2.24
C TRP A 485 -5.28 -22.31 3.65
N TRP A 486 -4.44 -22.43 4.67
CA TRP A 486 -4.82 -22.32 6.07
C TRP A 486 -4.30 -21.01 6.66
N GLY A 487 -5.20 -20.16 7.15
CA GLY A 487 -4.86 -18.83 7.64
C GLY A 487 -6.05 -18.13 8.31
N ASN A 488 -5.86 -16.88 8.74
CA ASN A 488 -6.94 -16.06 9.28
C ASN A 488 -7.51 -15.15 8.17
N PHE A 489 -8.65 -15.51 7.58
CA PHE A 489 -9.14 -14.86 6.37
C PHE A 489 -9.95 -13.59 6.62
N ARG A 490 -9.60 -12.52 5.89
CA ARG A 490 -10.45 -11.34 5.67
C ARG A 490 -11.34 -11.60 4.45
N LEU A 491 -12.59 -11.15 4.53
CA LEU A 491 -13.60 -11.26 3.50
C LEU A 491 -14.19 -9.88 3.24
N ASN A 492 -14.48 -9.57 1.97
CA ASN A 492 -15.09 -8.32 1.54
C ASN A 492 -14.39 -7.06 2.09
N TRP A 493 -13.05 -7.08 2.11
CA TRP A 493 -12.26 -5.93 2.55
C TRP A 493 -12.25 -4.87 1.45
N ALA A 494 -12.64 -3.63 1.79
CA ALA A 494 -12.61 -2.51 0.87
C ALA A 494 -11.17 -2.18 0.46
N VAL A 495 -11.00 -1.70 -0.76
CA VAL A 495 -9.69 -1.34 -1.30
C VAL A 495 -9.32 0.06 -0.82
N ASP A 496 -8.32 0.14 0.06
CA ASP A 496 -7.75 1.41 0.48
C ASP A 496 -7.20 2.14 -0.75
N ARG A 497 -7.76 3.32 -1.09
CA ARG A 497 -7.27 4.19 -2.18
C ARG A 497 -6.31 5.28 -1.70
N THR A 498 -6.01 5.33 -0.40
CA THR A 498 -5.16 6.36 0.23
C THR A 498 -4.26 5.78 1.33
N GLY A 499 -3.18 6.49 1.67
CA GLY A 499 -2.26 6.13 2.77
C GLY A 499 -1.39 4.89 2.51
N LYS A 500 -0.89 4.26 3.59
CA LYS A 500 0.05 3.12 3.53
C LYS A 500 -0.46 1.94 2.68
N TRP A 501 -1.77 1.70 2.70
CA TRP A 501 -2.40 0.55 2.08
C TRP A 501 -2.94 0.86 0.67
N GLN A 502 -2.72 2.08 0.18
CA GLN A 502 -3.16 2.57 -1.12
C GLN A 502 -2.84 1.61 -2.26
N GLU A 503 -3.89 1.15 -2.92
CA GLU A 503 -3.87 0.38 -4.17
C GLU A 503 -4.75 1.09 -5.20
N LEU A 504 -4.17 1.42 -6.35
CA LEU A 504 -4.80 2.25 -7.39
C LEU A 504 -5.05 1.46 -8.67
N GLU A 505 -4.25 0.42 -8.93
CA GLU A 505 -4.28 -0.36 -10.16
C GLU A 505 -5.16 -1.63 -10.04
N TYR A 506 -5.72 -1.90 -8.86
CA TYR A 506 -6.72 -2.95 -8.67
C TYR A 506 -8.14 -2.42 -8.95
N PRO A 507 -8.89 -3.02 -9.89
CA PRO A 507 -10.09 -2.40 -10.48
C PRO A 507 -11.42 -2.68 -9.76
N SER A 508 -11.44 -3.56 -8.75
CA SER A 508 -12.64 -3.77 -7.93
C SER A 508 -12.55 -2.91 -6.66
N PRO A 509 -13.66 -2.36 -6.14
CA PRO A 509 -13.66 -1.64 -4.86
C PRO A 509 -13.44 -2.56 -3.65
N VAL A 510 -13.46 -3.89 -3.85
CA VAL A 510 -13.34 -4.91 -2.80
C VAL A 510 -12.38 -6.02 -3.23
N TYR A 511 -11.50 -6.45 -2.32
CA TYR A 511 -10.57 -7.55 -2.54
C TYR A 511 -11.23 -8.94 -2.45
N PRO A 512 -10.68 -9.96 -3.13
CA PRO A 512 -11.01 -11.36 -2.87
C PRO A 512 -10.60 -11.75 -1.44
N ALA A 513 -10.96 -12.96 -1.00
CA ALA A 513 -10.57 -13.42 0.32
C ALA A 513 -9.05 -13.63 0.45
N PHE A 514 -8.42 -13.00 1.43
CA PHE A 514 -7.00 -13.16 1.74
C PHE A 514 -6.75 -13.50 3.21
N ALA A 515 -5.68 -14.27 3.49
CA ALA A 515 -5.23 -14.52 4.85
C ALA A 515 -4.45 -13.31 5.38
N CYS A 516 -4.69 -12.88 6.61
CA CYS A 516 -4.02 -11.74 7.23
C CYS A 516 -2.49 -11.92 7.30
N GLY A 517 -1.72 -10.87 6.98
CA GLY A 517 -0.25 -10.92 6.82
C GLY A 517 0.56 -11.63 7.90
N SER A 518 0.12 -11.66 9.16
CA SER A 518 0.82 -12.30 10.29
C SER A 518 1.20 -13.77 10.06
N GLY A 519 0.51 -14.48 9.16
CA GLY A 519 0.99 -15.75 8.63
C GLY A 519 -0.09 -16.72 8.18
N TYR A 520 0.32 -17.67 7.35
CA TYR A 520 -0.53 -18.73 6.78
C TYR A 520 0.30 -19.93 6.30
N VAL A 521 -0.36 -21.06 6.10
CA VAL A 521 0.21 -22.30 5.53
C VAL A 521 -0.46 -22.60 4.19
N ILE A 522 0.33 -22.96 3.18
CA ILE A 522 -0.12 -23.40 1.85
C ILE A 522 0.52 -24.74 1.46
N SER A 523 -0.21 -25.54 0.69
CA SER A 523 0.25 -26.83 0.15
C SER A 523 1.29 -26.67 -0.97
N LYS A 524 2.17 -27.67 -1.13
CA LYS A 524 3.25 -27.70 -2.13
C LYS A 524 2.81 -27.31 -3.56
N ASP A 525 1.66 -27.82 -4.00
CA ASP A 525 1.13 -27.61 -5.35
C ASP A 525 0.78 -26.14 -5.62
N ILE A 526 0.28 -25.43 -4.61
CA ILE A 526 0.05 -23.98 -4.66
C ILE A 526 1.39 -23.23 -4.78
N VAL A 527 2.41 -23.61 -4.01
CA VAL A 527 3.74 -22.99 -4.09
C VAL A 527 4.36 -23.20 -5.47
N HIS A 528 4.27 -24.42 -6.03
CA HIS A 528 4.71 -24.71 -7.39
C HIS A 528 3.96 -23.88 -8.44
N TRP A 529 2.64 -23.71 -8.30
CA TRP A 529 1.85 -22.89 -9.23
C TRP A 529 2.27 -21.42 -9.18
N LEU A 530 2.43 -20.85 -7.97
CA LEU A 530 2.86 -19.46 -7.78
C LEU A 530 4.29 -19.23 -8.29
N ALA A 531 5.22 -20.13 -8.01
CA ALA A 531 6.58 -20.10 -8.53
C ALA A 531 6.59 -20.12 -10.07
N SER A 532 5.87 -21.07 -10.67
CA SER A 532 5.82 -21.26 -12.14
C SER A 532 5.15 -20.09 -12.88
N ASN A 533 4.19 -19.41 -12.25
CA ASN A 533 3.48 -18.27 -12.82
C ASN A 533 4.04 -16.92 -12.37
N SER A 534 5.08 -16.88 -11.53
CA SER A 534 5.61 -15.66 -10.90
C SER A 534 5.90 -14.49 -11.86
N GLY A 535 6.37 -14.77 -13.09
CA GLY A 535 6.60 -13.74 -14.13
C GLY A 535 5.34 -13.22 -14.84
N ARG A 536 4.17 -13.78 -14.54
CA ARG A 536 2.85 -13.42 -15.11
C ARG A 536 1.88 -12.86 -14.07
N LEU A 537 2.18 -13.05 -12.78
CA LEU A 537 1.36 -12.58 -11.67
C LEU A 537 1.67 -11.11 -11.40
N LYS A 538 0.69 -10.23 -11.62
CA LYS A 538 0.79 -8.82 -11.25
C LYS A 538 0.86 -8.69 -9.73
N THR A 539 1.84 -7.96 -9.23
CA THR A 539 1.97 -7.59 -7.82
C THR A 539 1.11 -6.38 -7.49
N TYR A 540 0.39 -6.43 -6.38
CA TYR A 540 -0.45 -5.35 -5.85
C TYR A 540 0.10 -4.89 -4.49
N GLN A 541 -0.37 -3.76 -3.98
CA GLN A 541 0.00 -3.31 -2.65
C GLN A 541 -0.47 -4.30 -1.57
N GLY A 542 0.47 -4.75 -0.75
CA GLY A 542 0.24 -5.80 0.24
C GLY A 542 0.49 -7.19 -0.33
N GLU A 543 1.33 -7.94 0.38
CA GLU A 543 1.63 -9.35 0.05
C GLU A 543 0.41 -10.24 0.27
N ASP A 544 -0.31 -10.04 1.36
CA ASP A 544 -1.51 -10.79 1.70
C ASP A 544 -2.65 -10.54 0.71
N VAL A 545 -2.89 -9.27 0.37
CA VAL A 545 -3.82 -8.85 -0.69
C VAL A 545 -3.44 -9.46 -2.05
N SER A 546 -2.17 -9.35 -2.44
CA SER A 546 -1.66 -9.95 -3.69
C SER A 546 -1.90 -11.46 -3.72
N MET A 547 -1.62 -12.16 -2.62
CA MET A 547 -1.92 -13.58 -2.46
C MET A 547 -3.41 -13.86 -2.62
N GLY A 548 -4.32 -13.08 -2.01
CA GLY A 548 -5.76 -13.21 -2.22
C GLY A 548 -6.19 -13.12 -3.69
N ILE A 549 -5.59 -12.19 -4.43
CA ILE A 549 -5.86 -11.98 -5.86
C ILE A 549 -5.32 -13.15 -6.70
N TRP A 550 -4.10 -13.61 -6.46
CA TRP A 550 -3.52 -14.75 -7.18
C TRP A 550 -4.28 -16.05 -6.88
N MET A 551 -4.68 -16.26 -5.62
CA MET A 551 -5.43 -17.44 -5.19
C MET A 551 -6.84 -17.50 -5.76
N ALA A 552 -7.42 -16.36 -6.18
CA ALA A 552 -8.70 -16.35 -6.87
C ALA A 552 -8.67 -17.12 -8.21
N ALA A 553 -7.49 -17.27 -8.84
CA ALA A 553 -7.32 -18.04 -10.07
C ALA A 553 -7.31 -19.57 -9.86
N ILE A 554 -6.88 -20.06 -8.68
CA ILE A 554 -6.76 -21.50 -8.37
C ILE A 554 -7.86 -22.02 -7.42
N GLY A 555 -8.52 -21.12 -6.69
CA GLY A 555 -9.66 -21.42 -5.83
C GLY A 555 -9.37 -22.44 -4.72
N PRO A 556 -8.38 -22.20 -3.84
CA PRO A 556 -7.96 -23.19 -2.85
C PRO A 556 -9.02 -23.43 -1.77
N LYS A 557 -9.00 -24.62 -1.18
CA LYS A 557 -9.80 -24.92 0.00
C LYS A 557 -9.26 -24.12 1.18
N ARG A 558 -9.96 -23.04 1.54
CA ARG A 558 -9.59 -22.17 2.65
C ARG A 558 -9.99 -22.79 3.99
N TYR A 559 -9.04 -22.88 4.90
CA TYR A 559 -9.25 -23.29 6.29
C TYR A 559 -9.05 -22.08 7.20
N GLN A 560 -10.06 -21.72 7.99
CA GLN A 560 -9.96 -20.65 8.98
C GLN A 560 -9.15 -21.11 10.21
N LEU A 561 -8.35 -20.20 10.76
CA LEU A 561 -7.51 -20.38 11.96
C LEU A 561 -8.33 -20.44 13.28
#